data_AF-A0A822ECL0-F1
#
_entry.id   AF-A0A822ECL0-F1
#
_cell.length_a   1.000
_cell.length_b   1.000
_cell.length_c   1.000
_cell.angle_alpha   90.00
_cell.angle_beta   90.00
_cell.angle_gamma   90.00
#
_symmetry.space_group_name_H-M   'P 1'
#
loop_
_entity.id
_entity.type
_entity.pdbx_description
1 polymer ?
#
loop_
_entity_poly.entity_id
_entity_poly.type
_entity_poly.pdbx_seq_one_letter_code
_entity_poly.pdbx_strand_id
1 'polypeptide(L)'
;MHDDPTKTVTGIEAIAKRIEELSLKQRHVKIRQVDCHLTVGSSIVIQVCGEISSAPITDTQTQPTMKRFVQTFVLTPADNSKQKYYVHNDIFRYQDSPTSILTNDNNTKASTTITNNNE
;
A
#
# COMPACT_ATOMS: atom_id res chain seq x y z
N MET A 1 8.65 18.01 -9.69
CA MET A 1 7.65 17.90 -8.60
C MET A 1 7.49 16.41 -8.34
N HIS A 2 8.16 15.87 -7.32
CA HIS A 2 8.07 14.45 -7.01
C HIS A 2 6.74 14.19 -6.30
N ASP A 3 5.97 13.26 -6.85
CA ASP A 3 4.70 12.81 -6.28
C ASP A 3 4.99 12.16 -4.91
N ASP A 4 4.46 12.72 -3.82
CA ASP A 4 4.62 12.15 -2.49
C ASP A 4 3.69 10.93 -2.35
N PRO A 5 4.24 9.70 -2.28
CA PRO A 5 3.42 8.49 -2.16
C PRO A 5 2.72 8.37 -0.80
N THR A 6 3.06 9.23 0.17
CA THR A 6 2.47 9.26 1.51
C THR A 6 1.37 10.31 1.68
N LYS A 7 1.15 11.15 0.67
CA LYS A 7 0.11 12.18 0.69
C LYS A 7 -1.29 11.56 0.74
N THR A 8 -2.02 11.85 1.83
CA THR A 8 -3.44 11.50 1.99
C THR A 8 -4.33 12.60 1.40
N VAL A 9 -5.52 12.21 0.92
CA VAL A 9 -6.55 13.14 0.43
C VAL A 9 -7.91 12.75 1.01
N THR A 10 -8.80 13.73 1.16
CA THR A 10 -10.13 13.54 1.76
C THR A 10 -11.20 14.16 0.88
N GLY A 11 -12.36 13.49 0.79
CA GLY A 11 -13.49 13.93 -0.02
C GLY A 11 -13.45 13.39 -1.45
N ILE A 12 -14.62 13.12 -2.03
CA ILE A 12 -14.75 12.37 -3.28
C ILE A 12 -14.02 13.00 -4.46
N GLU A 13 -14.03 14.34 -4.57
CA GLU A 13 -13.38 15.07 -5.66
C GLU A 13 -11.85 14.97 -5.58
N ALA A 14 -11.28 15.19 -4.38
CA ALA A 14 -9.84 15.10 -4.18
C ALA A 14 -9.34 13.66 -4.31
N ILE A 15 -10.14 12.68 -3.85
CA ILE A 15 -9.86 11.24 -4.03
C ILE A 15 -9.88 10.88 -5.52
N ALA A 16 -10.89 11.29 -6.27
CA ALA A 16 -10.99 11.01 -7.70
C ALA A 16 -9.77 11.58 -8.46
N LYS A 17 -9.43 12.84 -8.21
CA LYS A 17 -8.24 13.48 -8.77
C LYS A 17 -6.96 12.71 -8.42
N ARG A 18 -6.82 12.28 -7.16
CA ARG A 18 -5.64 11.53 -6.72
C ARG A 18 -5.51 10.18 -7.42
N ILE A 19 -6.62 9.47 -7.63
CA ILE A 19 -6.64 8.19 -8.36
C ILE A 19 -6.19 8.40 -9.82
N GLU A 20 -6.64 9.49 -10.46
CA GLU A 20 -6.22 9.84 -11.82
C GLU A 20 -4.71 10.12 -11.90
N GLU A 21 -4.18 10.93 -10.97
CA GLU A 21 -2.74 11.24 -10.88
C GLU A 21 -1.89 9.97 -10.75
N LEU A 22 -2.31 9.02 -9.90
CA LEU A 22 -1.59 7.77 -9.66
C LEU A 22 -1.54 6.83 -10.88
N SER A 23 -2.34 7.07 -11.92
CA SER A 23 -2.30 6.33 -13.19
C SER A 23 -2.29 4.79 -13.03
N LEU A 24 -3.09 4.28 -12.10
CA LEU A 24 -3.15 2.85 -11.73
C LEU A 24 -3.90 1.98 -12.78
N LYS A 25 -3.89 2.37 -14.05
CA LYS A 25 -4.58 1.64 -15.13
C LYS A 25 -3.81 0.36 -15.49
N GLN A 26 -4.55 -0.69 -15.87
CA GLN A 26 -4.04 -1.96 -16.38
C GLN A 26 -2.99 -2.64 -15.46
N ARG A 27 -3.21 -2.60 -14.15
CA ARG A 27 -2.39 -3.32 -13.18
C ARG A 27 -2.91 -4.74 -12.99
N HIS A 28 -2.02 -5.73 -12.94
CA HIS A 28 -2.40 -7.05 -12.43
C HIS A 28 -2.30 -7.05 -10.92
N VAL A 29 -3.33 -7.56 -10.26
CA VAL A 29 -3.40 -7.71 -8.80
C VAL A 29 -3.60 -9.18 -8.49
N LYS A 30 -2.84 -9.69 -7.52
CA LYS A 30 -3.01 -11.02 -6.97
C LYS A 30 -3.23 -10.92 -5.47
N ILE A 31 -4.45 -11.18 -5.05
CA ILE A 31 -4.82 -11.20 -3.62
C ILE A 31 -4.31 -12.50 -3.00
N ARG A 32 -3.67 -12.38 -1.84
CA ARG A 32 -3.11 -13.51 -1.10
C ARG A 32 -3.89 -13.82 0.17
N GLN A 33 -4.27 -12.77 0.89
CA GLN A 33 -4.99 -12.90 2.15
C GLN A 33 -5.93 -11.71 2.32
N VAL A 34 -7.11 -11.99 2.89
CA VAL A 34 -8.10 -11.01 3.28
C VAL A 34 -8.59 -11.39 4.66
N ASP A 35 -8.45 -10.46 5.60
CA ASP A 35 -9.03 -10.57 6.94
C ASP A 35 -10.02 -9.43 7.13
N CYS A 36 -11.14 -9.70 7.79
CA CYS A 36 -12.13 -8.69 8.12
C CYS A 36 -12.66 -8.87 9.55
N HIS A 37 -12.89 -7.75 10.23
CA HIS A 37 -13.41 -7.73 11.59
C HIS A 37 -14.40 -6.57 11.76
N LEU A 38 -15.45 -6.81 12.54
CA LEU A 38 -16.31 -5.73 13.03
C LEU A 38 -15.51 -4.81 13.95
N THR A 39 -15.76 -3.52 13.84
CA THR A 39 -15.16 -2.48 14.68
C THR A 39 -16.24 -1.51 15.17
N VAL A 40 -15.82 -0.45 15.85
CA VAL A 40 -16.69 0.54 16.51
C VAL A 40 -17.72 1.11 15.51
N GLY A 41 -18.97 1.30 15.98
CA GLY A 41 -20.03 1.91 15.18
C GLY A 41 -20.55 1.05 14.02
N SER A 42 -20.55 -0.28 14.17
CA SER A 42 -20.93 -1.24 13.12
C SER A 42 -20.10 -1.10 11.83
N SER A 43 -18.92 -0.48 11.94
CA SER A 43 -17.97 -0.41 10.84
C SER A 43 -17.23 -1.74 10.71
N ILE A 44 -16.60 -1.96 9.57
CA ILE A 44 -15.81 -3.15 9.27
C ILE A 44 -14.40 -2.70 8.92
N VAL A 45 -13.40 -3.21 9.61
CA VAL A 45 -12.01 -3.09 9.18
C VAL A 45 -11.65 -4.29 8.31
N ILE A 46 -11.02 -4.04 7.16
CA ILE A 46 -10.57 -5.07 6.23
C ILE A 46 -9.09 -4.85 5.97
N GLN A 47 -8.29 -5.89 6.13
CA GLN A 47 -6.89 -5.89 5.72
C GLN A 47 -6.72 -6.86 4.55
N VAL A 48 -6.09 -6.36 3.48
CA VAL A 48 -5.80 -7.10 2.26
C VAL A 48 -4.30 -7.15 2.06
N CYS A 49 -3.74 -8.35 1.97
CA CYS A 49 -2.35 -8.56 1.59
C CYS A 49 -2.31 -9.16 0.19
N GLY A 50 -1.43 -8.65 -0.66
CA GLY A 50 -1.36 -9.09 -2.04
C GLY A 50 -0.10 -8.64 -2.76
N GLU A 51 -0.11 -8.88 -4.07
CA GLU A 51 0.89 -8.41 -5.00
C GLU A 51 0.23 -7.60 -6.11
N ILE A 52 0.83 -6.49 -6.53
CA ILE A 52 0.36 -5.67 -7.64
C ILE A 52 1.51 -5.41 -8.61
N SER A 53 1.23 -5.40 -9.92
CA SER A 53 2.24 -5.09 -10.93
C SER A 53 2.77 -3.67 -10.75
N SER A 54 4.08 -3.48 -10.87
CA SER A 54 4.71 -2.16 -10.70
C SER A 54 4.54 -1.21 -11.88
N ALA A 55 4.14 -1.74 -13.04
CA ALA A 55 3.82 -0.99 -14.25
C ALA A 55 2.49 -1.47 -14.86
N PRO A 56 1.85 -0.67 -15.72
CA PRO A 56 0.77 -1.12 -16.58
C PRO A 56 1.22 -2.28 -17.46
N ILE A 57 0.31 -3.21 -17.72
CA ILE A 57 0.58 -4.38 -18.56
C ILE A 57 0.07 -4.06 -19.97
N THR A 58 1.01 -4.02 -20.91
CA THR A 58 0.76 -3.65 -22.31
C THR A 58 0.76 -4.86 -23.24
N ASP A 59 1.23 -6.02 -22.77
CA ASP A 59 1.30 -7.28 -23.51
C ASP A 59 1.08 -8.45 -22.54
N THR A 60 0.34 -9.47 -22.95
CA THR A 60 0.01 -10.66 -22.15
C THR A 60 1.13 -11.69 -22.13
N GLN A 61 2.15 -11.54 -22.97
CA GLN A 61 3.28 -12.48 -23.07
C GLN A 61 4.41 -12.25 -22.07
N THR A 62 4.50 -11.06 -21.47
CA THR A 62 5.53 -10.76 -20.47
C THR A 62 4.95 -10.84 -19.06
N GLN A 63 5.60 -11.62 -18.19
CA GLN A 63 5.20 -11.67 -16.78
C GLN A 63 5.59 -10.35 -16.11
N PRO A 64 4.63 -9.61 -15.52
CA PRO A 64 4.90 -8.31 -14.91
C PRO A 64 5.72 -8.46 -13.63
N THR A 65 6.59 -7.47 -13.36
CA THR A 65 7.22 -7.33 -12.04
C THR A 65 6.15 -7.03 -10.99
N MET A 66 6.01 -7.92 -10.01
CA MET A 66 5.04 -7.81 -8.93
C MET A 66 5.69 -7.20 -7.68
N LYS A 67 4.97 -6.31 -6.99
CA LYS A 67 5.35 -5.75 -5.69
C LYS A 67 4.33 -6.12 -4.64
N ARG A 68 4.80 -6.47 -3.44
CA ARG A 68 3.90 -6.78 -2.33
C ARG A 68 3.26 -5.53 -1.77
N PHE A 69 1.98 -5.62 -1.39
CA PHE A 69 1.24 -4.55 -0.76
C PHE A 69 0.41 -5.04 0.43
N VAL A 70 0.13 -4.10 1.33
CA VAL A 70 -0.93 -4.20 2.32
C VAL A 70 -1.88 -3.03 2.08
N GLN A 71 -3.18 -3.32 2.04
CA GLN A 71 -4.23 -2.32 1.93
C GLN A 71 -5.23 -2.50 3.07
N THR A 72 -5.51 -1.42 3.80
CA THR A 72 -6.48 -1.43 4.90
C THR A 72 -7.67 -0.56 4.52
N PHE A 73 -8.87 -1.14 4.58
CA PHE A 73 -10.12 -0.42 4.42
C PHE A 73 -10.83 -0.30 5.76
N VAL A 74 -11.47 0.84 5.98
CA VAL A 74 -12.53 0.97 6.98
C VAL A 74 -13.82 1.21 6.23
N LEU A 75 -14.75 0.28 6.31
CA LEU A 75 -16.09 0.41 5.76
C LEU A 75 -17.04 0.91 6.84
N THR A 76 -17.78 1.97 6.57
CA THR A 76 -18.77 2.51 7.49
C THR A 76 -20.16 2.38 6.87
N PRO A 77 -21.19 1.99 7.65
CA PRO A 77 -22.56 1.95 7.16
C PRO A 77 -22.99 3.30 6.61
N ALA A 78 -23.66 3.31 5.47
CA ALA A 78 -24.30 4.51 4.95
C ALA A 78 -25.59 4.79 5.73
N ASP A 79 -25.86 6.07 6.02
CA ASP A 79 -27.09 6.48 6.67
C ASP A 79 -28.30 5.96 5.88
N ASN A 80 -29.28 5.40 6.60
CA ASN A 80 -30.55 4.90 6.07
C ASN A 80 -30.47 3.65 5.17
N SER A 81 -29.39 2.86 5.21
CA SER A 81 -29.36 1.56 4.53
C SER A 81 -28.56 0.50 5.27
N LYS A 82 -29.25 -0.55 5.75
CA LYS A 82 -28.64 -1.67 6.48
C LYS A 82 -27.65 -2.52 5.66
N GLN A 83 -27.54 -2.30 4.36
CA GLN A 83 -26.72 -3.11 3.45
C GLN A 83 -25.77 -2.28 2.58
N LYS A 84 -25.71 -0.96 2.78
CA LYS A 84 -24.76 -0.11 2.04
C LYS A 84 -23.66 0.34 2.97
N TYR A 85 -22.43 0.18 2.50
CA TYR A 85 -21.23 0.68 3.15
C TYR A 85 -20.52 1.62 2.19
N TYR A 86 -19.84 2.61 2.74
CA TYR A 86 -18.87 3.41 2.00
C TYR A 86 -17.47 3.20 2.60
N VAL A 87 -16.45 3.44 1.78
CA VAL A 87 -15.06 3.39 2.23
C VAL A 87 -14.77 4.68 2.98
N HIS A 88 -14.69 4.58 4.30
CA HIS A 88 -14.33 5.70 5.18
C HIS A 88 -12.82 5.95 5.17
N ASN A 89 -12.01 4.89 5.15
CA ASN A 89 -10.56 4.97 4.96
C ASN A 89 -10.10 3.94 3.92
N ASP A 90 -9.14 4.33 3.09
CA ASP A 90 -8.39 3.47 2.17
C ASP A 90 -6.89 3.77 2.33
N ILE A 91 -6.16 2.85 2.95
CA ILE A 91 -4.74 3.01 3.25
C ILE A 91 -3.98 1.93 2.49
N PHE A 92 -3.25 2.33 1.46
CA PHE A 92 -2.43 1.44 0.64
C PHE A 92 -0.93 1.66 0.91
N ARG A 93 -0.16 0.58 1.10
CA ARG A 93 1.31 0.64 1.22
C ARG A 93 1.99 -0.53 0.50
N TYR A 94 3.07 -0.24 -0.21
CA TYR A 94 4.00 -1.26 -0.66
C TYR A 94 4.85 -1.77 0.52
N GLN A 95 5.05 -3.08 0.62
CA GLN A 95 5.90 -3.67 1.66
C GLN A 95 7.39 -3.58 1.32
N ASP A 96 7.72 -3.52 0.03
CA ASP A 96 9.09 -3.56 -0.47
C ASP A 96 9.72 -2.16 -0.63
N SER A 97 9.07 -1.11 -0.12
CA SER A 97 9.66 0.22 -0.08
C SER A 97 10.76 0.21 0.98
N PRO A 98 12.03 0.49 0.65
CA PRO A 98 13.04 0.70 1.66
C PRO A 98 12.60 1.92 2.46
N THR A 99 12.02 1.67 3.63
CA THR A 99 11.95 2.67 4.68
C THR A 99 13.37 2.77 5.23
N SER A 100 14.32 3.22 4.40
CA SER A 100 15.66 3.48 4.85
C SER A 100 15.59 4.75 5.69
N ILE A 101 15.52 4.56 7.01
CA ILE A 101 16.31 5.30 7.98
C ILE A 101 16.35 6.81 7.70
N LEU A 102 15.26 7.51 7.99
CA LEU A 102 15.28 8.96 8.26
C LEU A 102 14.87 9.23 9.71
N THR A 103 15.34 8.41 10.64
CA THR A 103 15.69 8.91 11.97
C THR A 103 17.19 9.19 11.95
N ASN A 104 17.52 10.47 11.99
CA ASN A 104 18.89 10.96 12.18
C ASN A 104 19.37 10.59 13.59
N ASP A 105 19.68 9.32 13.82
CA ASP A 105 20.42 8.91 15.01
C ASP A 105 21.89 8.77 14.60
N ASN A 106 22.60 9.89 14.77
CA ASN A 106 24.06 9.96 14.76
C ASN A 106 24.63 9.13 15.92
N ASN A 107 24.59 7.80 15.86
CA ASN A 107 25.57 6.95 16.55
C ASN A 107 25.47 5.49 16.11
N THR A 108 26.61 4.95 15.66
CA THR A 108 27.14 3.62 16.01
C THR A 108 27.61 2.79 14.79
N LYS A 109 28.92 2.92 14.56
CA LYS A 109 29.91 1.89 14.19
C LYS A 109 29.81 1.23 12.82
N ALA A 110 30.72 1.70 11.96
CA ALA A 110 31.34 0.94 10.89
C ALA A 110 31.66 -0.50 11.32
N SER A 111 31.14 -1.47 10.59
CA SER A 111 31.62 -2.84 10.64
C SER A 111 32.81 -2.96 9.70
N THR A 112 34.01 -2.92 10.29
CA THR A 112 35.26 -3.28 9.62
C THR A 112 35.27 -4.78 9.33
N THR A 113 35.34 -5.14 8.06
CA THR A 113 35.66 -6.48 7.59
C THR A 113 37.02 -6.91 8.14
N ILE A 114 37.05 -7.94 8.99
CA ILE A 114 38.29 -8.65 9.34
C ILE A 114 38.46 -9.77 8.31
N THR A 115 39.46 -9.61 7.44
CA THR A 115 39.95 -10.67 6.55
C THR A 115 40.85 -11.59 7.39
N ASN A 116 40.42 -12.84 7.61
CA ASN A 116 41.27 -13.88 8.19
C ASN A 116 42.08 -14.53 7.06
N ASN A 117 43.37 -14.22 6.97
CA ASN A 117 44.33 -15.04 6.23
C ASN A 117 45.18 -15.80 7.26
N ASN A 118 44.93 -17.11 7.36
CA ASN A 118 45.82 -18.04 8.04
C ASN A 118 46.93 -18.45 7.06
N GLU A 119 48.17 -18.10 7.39
CA GLU A 119 49.39 -18.92 7.19
C GLU A 119 50.34 -18.66 8.37
#